data_AF-A0A1Z1WSD6-F1
#
_entry.id   AF-A0A1Z1WSD6-F1
#
_cell.length_a   1.000
_cell.length_b   1.000
_cell.length_c   1.000
_cell.angle_alpha   90.00
_cell.angle_beta   90.00
_cell.angle_gamma   90.00
#
_symmetry.space_group_name_H-M   'P 1'
#
loop_
_entity.id
_entity.type
_entity.pdbx_description
1 polymer ?
#
loop_
_entity_poly.entity_id
_entity_poly.type
_entity_poly.pdbx_seq_one_letter_code
_entity_poly.pdbx_strand_id
1 'polypeptide(L)'
;MPGRWQWARAAVAVARGDTTAATEHMRGAVEAARAAGCWAVEVDYLVYSAWLTPGRPPAHVVERLTVAVRHVDAPRLIAAAEAVLALSRGIGTELLDHATRLDTLGMNAPAWRLAEHAATTLPAQGRHHSDAVLLASRLRHRLGLTPPRPLPDALTPREVEIASLAAAGLPDRMISARLGVSVRTIESHLTRIYRKLGVHSRKELPPALHRT
;
A
#
# COMPACT_ATOMS: atom_id res chain seq x y z
N MET A 1 30.15 -6.68 -3.68
CA MET A 1 29.15 -6.86 -2.61
C MET A 1 28.94 -8.34 -2.39
N PRO A 2 29.12 -8.86 -1.17
CA PRO A 2 28.85 -10.26 -0.83
C PRO A 2 27.39 -10.61 -1.14
N GLY A 3 27.11 -11.84 -1.58
CA GLY A 3 25.73 -12.29 -1.81
C GLY A 3 25.03 -11.70 -3.04
N ARG A 4 25.68 -10.82 -3.81
CA ARG A 4 25.05 -10.10 -4.94
C ARG A 4 24.47 -11.02 -6.02
N TRP A 5 25.13 -12.15 -6.29
CA TRP A 5 24.63 -13.11 -7.29
C TRP A 5 23.36 -13.82 -6.81
N GLN A 6 23.30 -14.19 -5.53
CA GLN A 6 22.13 -14.76 -4.91
C GLN A 6 20.98 -13.73 -4.89
N TRP A 7 21.27 -12.47 -4.53
CA TRP A 7 20.29 -11.39 -4.63
C TRP A 7 19.73 -11.23 -6.06
N ALA A 8 20.60 -11.23 -7.07
CA ALA A 8 20.16 -11.12 -8.47
C ALA A 8 19.27 -12.29 -8.89
N ARG A 9 19.61 -13.52 -8.48
CA ARG A 9 18.76 -14.71 -8.72
C ARG A 9 17.40 -14.59 -8.03
N ALA A 10 17.37 -14.06 -6.81
CA ALA A 10 16.11 -13.81 -6.10
C ALA A 10 15.22 -12.82 -6.87
N ALA A 11 15.78 -11.72 -7.37
CA ALA A 11 15.04 -10.75 -8.18
C ALA A 11 14.45 -11.38 -9.46
N VAL A 12 15.21 -12.25 -10.13
CA VAL A 12 14.70 -13.02 -11.29
C VAL A 12 13.58 -13.97 -10.90
N ALA A 13 13.70 -14.66 -9.76
CA ALA A 13 12.66 -15.55 -9.25
C ALA A 13 11.36 -14.78 -8.92
N VAL A 14 11.47 -13.60 -8.29
CA VAL A 14 10.32 -12.70 -8.05
C VAL A 14 9.63 -12.31 -9.36
N ALA A 15 10.42 -11.93 -10.39
CA ALA A 15 9.87 -11.55 -11.69
C ALA A 15 9.11 -12.71 -12.37
N ARG A 16 9.42 -13.96 -12.01
CA ARG A 16 8.73 -15.18 -12.49
C ARG A 16 7.58 -15.61 -11.58
N GLY A 17 7.33 -14.91 -10.48
CA GLY A 17 6.33 -15.27 -9.48
C GLY A 17 6.75 -16.41 -8.53
N ASP A 18 8.01 -16.86 -8.58
CA ASP A 18 8.53 -17.92 -7.71
C ASP A 18 9.06 -17.34 -6.40
N THR A 19 8.14 -17.13 -5.46
CA THR A 19 8.47 -16.56 -4.14
C THR A 19 9.27 -17.51 -3.25
N THR A 20 9.15 -18.82 -3.46
CA THR A 20 9.92 -19.84 -2.73
C THR A 20 11.40 -19.76 -3.10
N ALA A 21 11.72 -19.84 -4.41
CA ALA A 21 13.09 -19.71 -4.89
C ALA A 21 13.68 -18.33 -4.56
N ALA A 22 12.87 -17.27 -4.65
CA ALA A 22 13.31 -15.93 -4.25
C ALA A 22 13.74 -15.87 -2.77
N THR A 23 12.95 -16.47 -1.89
CA THR A 23 13.24 -16.52 -0.44
C THR A 23 14.51 -17.32 -0.16
N GLU A 24 14.68 -18.47 -0.81
CA GLU A 24 15.89 -19.29 -0.65
C GLU A 24 17.15 -18.56 -1.11
N HIS A 25 17.10 -17.93 -2.28
CA HIS A 25 18.20 -17.11 -2.78
C HIS A 25 18.51 -15.93 -1.85
N MET A 26 17.49 -15.27 -1.31
CA MET A 26 17.70 -14.16 -0.38
C MET A 26 18.34 -14.61 0.93
N ARG A 27 17.99 -15.79 1.45
CA ARG A 27 18.66 -16.39 2.62
C ARG A 27 20.16 -16.54 2.38
N GLY A 28 20.56 -17.07 1.22
CA GLY A 28 21.96 -17.19 0.85
C GLY A 28 22.67 -15.83 0.65
N ALA A 29 21.95 -14.82 0.16
CA ALA A 29 22.48 -13.46 0.04
C ALA A 29 22.78 -12.82 1.41
N VAL A 30 21.82 -12.93 2.34
CA VAL A 30 21.95 -12.45 3.73
C VAL A 30 23.11 -13.15 4.44
N GLU A 31 23.21 -14.47 4.31
CA GLU A 31 24.27 -15.27 4.93
C GLU A 31 25.66 -14.85 4.43
N ALA A 32 25.81 -14.64 3.12
CA ALA A 32 27.06 -14.16 2.54
C ALA A 32 27.43 -12.74 3.02
N ALA A 33 26.46 -11.83 3.12
CA ALA A 33 26.68 -10.48 3.66
C ALA A 33 27.10 -10.50 5.13
N ARG A 34 26.45 -11.35 5.93
CA ARG A 34 26.74 -11.55 7.34
C ARG A 34 28.13 -12.14 7.57
N ALA A 35 28.48 -13.21 6.83
CA ALA A 35 29.80 -13.85 6.94
C ALA A 35 30.95 -12.88 6.59
N ALA A 36 30.69 -11.92 5.70
CA ALA A 36 31.64 -10.89 5.32
C ALA A 36 31.63 -9.65 6.25
N GLY A 37 30.82 -9.64 7.32
CA GLY A 37 30.69 -8.50 8.24
C GLY A 37 30.13 -7.21 7.59
N CYS A 38 29.47 -7.34 6.44
CA CYS A 38 28.98 -6.20 5.65
C CYS A 38 27.58 -5.76 6.11
N TRP A 39 27.48 -5.13 7.28
CA TRP A 39 26.21 -4.78 7.92
C TRP A 39 25.21 -4.02 7.04
N ALA A 40 25.67 -3.03 6.27
CA ALA A 40 24.78 -2.26 5.39
C ALA A 40 24.16 -3.13 4.27
N VAL A 41 24.93 -4.06 3.70
CA VAL A 41 24.45 -5.00 2.68
C VAL A 41 23.54 -6.04 3.31
N GLU A 42 23.85 -6.50 4.52
CA GLU A 42 23.00 -7.42 5.26
C GLU A 42 21.62 -6.80 5.56
N VAL A 43 21.58 -5.55 6.04
CA VAL A 43 20.32 -4.82 6.28
C VAL A 43 19.51 -4.66 5.00
N ASP A 44 20.15 -4.28 3.89
CA ASP A 44 19.47 -4.13 2.60
C ASP A 44 18.81 -5.45 2.15
N TYR A 45 19.52 -6.57 2.26
CA TYR A 45 18.98 -7.89 1.91
C TYR A 45 17.90 -8.37 2.87
N LEU A 46 18.02 -8.11 4.18
CA LEU A 46 16.98 -8.41 5.16
C LEU A 46 15.71 -7.62 4.88
N VAL A 47 15.83 -6.32 4.61
CA VAL A 47 14.70 -5.46 4.21
C VAL A 47 14.05 -6.00 2.94
N TYR A 48 14.84 -6.31 1.90
CA TYR A 48 14.31 -6.88 0.66
C TYR A 48 13.55 -8.19 0.92
N SER A 49 14.11 -9.09 1.75
CA SER A 49 13.51 -10.38 2.09
C SER A 49 12.16 -10.24 2.80
N ALA A 50 12.02 -9.25 3.68
CA ALA A 50 10.78 -8.98 4.41
C ALA A 50 9.62 -8.64 3.46
N TRP A 51 9.94 -8.08 2.30
CA TRP A 51 8.97 -7.68 1.29
C TRP A 51 8.70 -8.76 0.23
N LEU A 52 9.33 -9.93 0.29
CA LEU A 52 9.06 -11.04 -0.63
C LEU A 52 7.76 -11.78 -0.30
N THR A 53 7.36 -11.78 0.96
CA THR A 53 6.16 -12.46 1.44
C THR A 53 5.08 -11.44 1.80
N PRO A 54 3.82 -11.68 1.44
CA PRO A 54 2.72 -10.82 1.89
C PRO A 54 2.49 -11.01 3.39
N GLY A 55 2.13 -9.93 4.09
CA GLY A 55 1.80 -9.98 5.52
C GLY A 55 2.96 -9.56 6.43
N ARG A 56 3.05 -10.21 7.58
CA ARG A 56 4.10 -9.94 8.59
C ARG A 56 5.43 -10.57 8.17
N PRO A 57 6.55 -9.87 8.38
CA PRO A 57 7.87 -10.43 8.09
C PRO A 57 8.17 -11.64 8.99
N PRO A 58 8.94 -12.64 8.51
CA PRO A 58 9.35 -13.77 9.33
C PRO A 58 10.13 -13.35 10.59
N ALA A 59 9.89 -14.03 11.72
CA ALA A 59 10.50 -13.69 13.01
C ALA A 59 12.05 -13.61 12.95
N HIS A 60 12.70 -14.56 12.29
CA HIS A 60 14.16 -14.57 12.14
C HIS A 60 14.70 -13.35 11.36
N VAL A 61 13.92 -12.80 10.42
CA VAL A 61 14.29 -11.56 9.71
C VAL A 61 14.22 -10.37 10.67
N VAL A 62 13.13 -10.27 11.44
CA VAL A 62 12.91 -9.21 12.43
C VAL A 62 14.01 -9.23 13.50
N GLU A 63 14.29 -10.39 14.07
CA GLU A 63 15.35 -10.59 15.08
C GLU A 63 16.71 -10.15 14.54
N ARG A 64 17.06 -10.62 13.33
CA ARG A 64 18.37 -10.29 12.76
C ARG A 64 18.48 -8.82 12.38
N LEU A 65 17.42 -8.24 11.80
CA LEU A 65 17.37 -6.84 11.40
C LEU A 65 17.52 -5.90 12.61
N THR A 66 16.92 -6.25 13.75
CA THR A 66 17.03 -5.50 15.01
C THR A 66 18.48 -5.37 15.50
N VAL A 67 19.30 -6.39 15.24
CA VAL A 67 20.74 -6.36 15.55
C VAL A 67 21.50 -5.60 14.47
N ALA A 68 21.30 -5.96 13.20
CA ALA A 68 22.12 -5.46 12.10
C ALA A 68 21.99 -3.95 11.88
N VAL A 69 20.80 -3.38 12.05
CA VAL A 69 20.55 -1.94 11.84
C VAL A 69 21.36 -1.05 12.80
N ARG A 70 21.72 -1.55 13.99
CA ARG A 70 22.51 -0.79 14.98
C ARG A 70 23.94 -0.50 14.54
N HIS A 71 24.42 -1.21 13.52
CA HIS A 71 25.76 -1.08 12.96
C HIS A 71 25.78 -0.28 11.64
N VAL A 72 24.66 0.31 11.25
CA VAL A 72 24.52 1.04 9.99
C VAL A 72 24.23 2.50 10.28
N ASP A 73 25.06 3.39 9.72
CA ASP A 73 24.83 4.84 9.71
C ASP A 73 24.44 5.30 8.30
N ALA A 74 23.23 4.91 7.90
CA ALA A 74 22.67 5.26 6.60
C ALA A 74 21.17 5.55 6.74
N PRO A 75 20.73 6.83 6.71
CA PRO A 75 19.37 7.22 7.05
C PRO A 75 18.28 6.46 6.28
N ARG A 76 18.51 6.17 4.99
CA ARG A 76 17.57 5.40 4.16
C ARG A 76 17.45 3.93 4.58
N LEU A 77 18.58 3.28 4.91
CA LEU A 77 18.56 1.88 5.36
C LEU A 77 17.96 1.75 6.75
N ILE A 78 18.26 2.70 7.65
CA ILE A 78 17.66 2.76 8.98
C ILE A 78 16.14 2.92 8.86
N ALA A 79 15.65 3.89 8.07
CA ALA A 79 14.23 4.11 7.90
C ALA A 79 13.51 2.89 7.28
N ALA A 80 14.14 2.21 6.32
CA ALA A 80 13.58 1.02 5.70
C ALA A 80 13.56 -0.18 6.67
N ALA A 81 14.59 -0.34 7.50
CA ALA A 81 14.64 -1.36 8.53
C ALA A 81 13.56 -1.13 9.59
N GLU A 82 13.43 0.11 10.09
CA GLU A 82 12.40 0.50 11.05
C GLU A 82 10.99 0.24 10.51
N ALA A 83 10.73 0.51 9.23
CA ALA A 83 9.46 0.19 8.59
C ALA A 83 9.11 -1.32 8.63
N VAL A 84 10.11 -2.19 8.40
CA VAL A 84 9.93 -3.65 8.54
C VAL A 84 9.69 -4.04 10.00
N LEU A 85 10.37 -3.40 10.95
CA LEU A 85 10.14 -3.62 12.38
C LEU A 85 8.79 -3.08 12.85
N ALA A 86 8.20 -2.09 12.17
CA ALA A 86 6.84 -1.64 12.44
C ALA A 86 5.80 -2.62 11.89
N LEU A 87 6.05 -3.23 10.72
CA LEU A 87 5.21 -4.30 10.16
C LEU A 87 5.06 -5.49 11.10
N SER A 88 6.12 -5.90 11.78
CA SER A 88 6.05 -7.03 12.71
C SER A 88 5.14 -6.76 13.91
N ARG A 89 5.01 -5.49 14.34
CA ARG A 89 4.13 -5.06 15.43
C ARG A 89 2.68 -4.93 14.97
N GLY A 90 2.46 -4.51 13.73
CA GLY A 90 1.11 -4.40 13.14
C GLY A 90 0.26 -3.28 13.74
N ILE A 91 0.88 -2.18 14.17
CA ILE A 91 0.20 -1.00 14.70
C ILE A 91 -0.06 -0.02 13.55
N GLY A 92 -1.32 0.18 13.16
CA GLY A 92 -1.67 0.91 11.94
C GLY A 92 -1.16 2.36 11.89
N THR A 93 -1.12 3.06 13.03
CA THR A 93 -0.53 4.40 13.17
C THR A 93 0.96 4.40 12.85
N GLU A 94 1.72 3.50 13.47
CA GLU A 94 3.16 3.41 13.27
C GLU A 94 3.47 3.11 11.80
N LEU A 95 2.69 2.24 11.17
CA LEU A 95 2.83 1.94 9.75
C LEU A 95 2.64 3.20 8.89
N LEU A 96 1.64 4.03 9.19
CA LEU A 96 1.40 5.29 8.47
C LEU A 96 2.53 6.31 8.68
N ASP A 97 3.03 6.44 9.92
CA ASP A 97 4.13 7.35 10.25
C ASP A 97 5.41 6.98 9.51
N HIS A 98 5.77 5.69 9.54
CA HIS A 98 6.92 5.17 8.79
C HIS A 98 6.72 5.29 7.28
N ALA A 99 5.48 5.13 6.77
CA ALA A 99 5.20 5.25 5.34
C ALA A 99 5.42 6.68 4.87
N THR A 100 4.95 7.65 5.66
CA THR A 100 5.16 9.08 5.44
C THR A 100 6.64 9.42 5.48
N ARG A 101 7.38 8.92 6.48
CA ARG A 101 8.84 9.13 6.56
C ARG A 101 9.57 8.57 5.34
N LEU A 102 9.23 7.37 4.87
CA LEU A 102 9.81 6.80 3.66
C LEU A 102 9.49 7.63 2.41
N ASP A 103 8.26 8.15 2.29
CA ASP A 103 7.87 9.06 1.21
C ASP A 103 8.75 10.33 1.21
N THR A 104 8.97 10.96 2.37
CA THR A 104 9.84 12.15 2.47
C THR A 104 11.29 11.88 2.06
N LEU A 105 11.78 10.65 2.23
CA LEU A 105 13.12 10.23 1.82
C LEU A 105 13.22 9.85 0.33
N GLY A 106 12.10 9.91 -0.40
CA GLY A 106 11.97 9.51 -1.80
C GLY A 106 11.89 8.00 -2.01
N MET A 107 11.65 7.22 -0.95
CA MET A 107 11.61 5.76 -0.98
C MET A 107 10.19 5.27 -1.30
N ASN A 108 9.72 5.59 -2.51
CA ASN A 108 8.32 5.46 -2.89
C ASN A 108 7.76 4.03 -2.81
N ALA A 109 8.53 3.02 -3.23
CA ALA A 109 8.09 1.62 -3.25
C ALA A 109 7.82 1.03 -1.86
N PRO A 110 8.76 1.11 -0.88
CA PRO A 110 8.47 0.64 0.48
C PRO A 110 7.45 1.56 1.19
N ALA A 111 7.44 2.86 0.91
CA ALA A 111 6.41 3.76 1.42
C ALA A 111 5.01 3.33 0.99
N TRP A 112 4.83 2.96 -0.29
CA TRP A 112 3.56 2.53 -0.84
C TRP A 112 3.06 1.26 -0.16
N ARG A 113 3.91 0.23 -0.08
CA ARG A 113 3.52 -1.03 0.57
C ARG A 113 3.13 -0.84 2.02
N LEU A 114 3.86 0.01 2.74
CA LEU A 114 3.56 0.27 4.14
C LEU A 114 2.26 1.06 4.31
N ALA A 115 1.99 2.03 3.42
CA ALA A 115 0.72 2.75 3.37
C ALA A 115 -0.46 1.83 3.03
N GLU A 116 -0.29 0.85 2.13
CA GLU A 116 -1.31 -0.17 1.86
C GLU A 116 -1.59 -1.02 3.11
N HIS A 117 -0.55 -1.43 3.84
CA HIS A 117 -0.71 -2.18 5.07
C HIS A 117 -1.38 -1.35 6.18
N ALA A 118 -1.06 -0.06 6.28
CA ALA A 118 -1.73 0.86 7.19
C ALA A 118 -3.22 1.02 6.84
N ALA A 119 -3.55 1.13 5.55
CA ALA A 119 -4.92 1.27 5.07
C ALA A 119 -5.80 0.06 5.40
N THR A 120 -5.23 -1.15 5.44
CA THR A 120 -5.96 -2.37 5.85
C THR A 120 -5.97 -2.57 7.37
N THR A 121 -4.93 -2.13 8.08
CA THR A 121 -4.77 -2.36 9.52
C THR A 121 -5.57 -1.37 10.37
N LEU A 122 -5.62 -0.09 9.97
CA LEU A 122 -6.30 0.97 10.73
C LEU A 122 -7.81 0.73 10.92
N PRO A 123 -8.60 0.31 9.90
CA PRO A 123 -10.01 -0.01 10.09
C PRO A 123 -10.23 -1.16 11.06
N ALA A 124 -9.40 -2.21 10.99
CA ALA A 124 -9.46 -3.35 11.90
C ALA A 124 -9.17 -2.95 13.37
N GLN A 125 -8.51 -1.81 13.57
CA GLN A 125 -8.24 -1.21 14.88
C GLN A 125 -9.27 -0.13 15.26
N GLY A 126 -10.34 0.04 14.50
CA GLY A 126 -11.38 1.05 14.73
C GLY A 126 -10.90 2.50 14.50
N ARG A 127 -9.87 2.70 13.67
CA ARG A 127 -9.27 4.02 13.42
C ARG A 127 -9.54 4.50 11.99
N HIS A 128 -9.59 5.83 11.82
CA HIS A 128 -9.67 6.43 10.49
C HIS A 128 -8.43 6.11 9.65
N HIS A 129 -8.64 5.84 8.36
CA HIS A 129 -7.61 5.31 7.45
C HIS A 129 -7.51 6.09 6.13
N SER A 130 -8.25 7.21 6.00
CA SER A 130 -8.27 8.06 4.80
C SER A 130 -6.87 8.51 4.38
N ASP A 131 -6.03 8.88 5.34
CA ASP A 131 -4.68 9.39 5.08
C ASP A 131 -3.78 8.30 4.52
N ALA A 132 -3.91 7.06 5.03
CA ALA A 132 -3.21 5.90 4.51
C ALA A 132 -3.64 5.56 3.08
N VAL A 133 -4.95 5.62 2.79
CA VAL A 133 -5.50 5.39 1.44
C VAL A 133 -5.02 6.45 0.45
N LEU A 134 -5.04 7.72 0.84
CA LEU A 134 -4.57 8.83 0.00
C LEU A 134 -3.06 8.72 -0.27
N LEU A 135 -2.27 8.41 0.76
CA LEU A 135 -0.82 8.20 0.63
C LEU A 135 -0.52 7.03 -0.31
N ALA A 136 -1.16 5.88 -0.10
CA ALA A 136 -1.00 4.70 -0.95
C ALA A 136 -1.38 5.00 -2.41
N SER A 137 -2.50 5.67 -2.64
CA SER A 137 -2.97 6.04 -3.99
C SER A 137 -2.00 6.98 -4.70
N ARG A 138 -1.49 8.01 -3.99
CA ARG A 138 -0.51 8.95 -4.53
C ARG A 138 0.81 8.28 -4.88
N LEU A 139 1.32 7.41 -4.00
CA LEU A 139 2.58 6.69 -4.23
C LEU A 139 2.45 5.69 -5.37
N ARG A 140 1.32 4.97 -5.44
CA ARG A 140 0.99 4.08 -6.54
C ARG A 140 1.05 4.80 -7.90
N HIS A 141 0.44 5.98 -7.99
CA HIS A 141 0.51 6.82 -9.19
C HIS A 141 1.96 7.22 -9.53
N ARG A 142 2.75 7.66 -8.54
CA ARG A 142 4.18 8.01 -8.75
C ARG A 142 5.03 6.83 -9.23
N LEU A 143 4.69 5.61 -8.82
CA LEU A 143 5.38 4.40 -9.23
C LEU A 143 4.95 3.91 -10.63
N GLY A 144 3.99 4.57 -11.28
CA GLY A 144 3.44 4.11 -12.56
C GLY A 144 2.69 2.78 -12.45
N LEU A 145 2.33 2.37 -11.24
CA LEU A 145 1.55 1.16 -10.99
C LEU A 145 0.10 1.47 -11.34
N THR A 146 -0.32 1.13 -12.56
CA THR A 146 -1.70 1.30 -13.01
C THR A 146 -2.66 0.76 -11.93
N PRO A 147 -3.75 1.47 -11.57
CA PRO A 147 -4.75 0.92 -10.67
C PRO A 147 -5.15 -0.47 -11.18
N PRO A 148 -5.48 -1.44 -10.30
CA PRO A 148 -6.20 -2.60 -10.78
C PRO A 148 -7.43 -1.98 -11.45
N ARG A 149 -7.83 -2.46 -12.63
CA ARG A 149 -9.12 -2.08 -13.20
C ARG A 149 -10.09 -2.08 -12.01
N PRO A 150 -10.79 -0.95 -11.72
CA PRO A 150 -11.66 -0.90 -10.55
C PRO A 150 -12.47 -2.19 -10.59
N LEU A 151 -12.53 -2.89 -9.45
CA LEU A 151 -13.38 -4.08 -9.33
C LEU A 151 -14.68 -3.73 -10.06
N PRO A 152 -15.24 -4.60 -10.90
CA PRO A 152 -16.40 -4.24 -11.74
C PRO A 152 -17.50 -3.46 -10.98
N ASP A 153 -17.57 -3.69 -9.67
CA ASP A 153 -18.52 -3.14 -8.73
C ASP A 153 -18.01 -1.97 -7.86
N ALA A 154 -16.73 -1.58 -7.92
CA ALA A 154 -16.21 -0.40 -7.23
C ALA A 154 -16.58 0.92 -7.95
N LEU A 155 -16.93 1.95 -7.17
CA LEU A 155 -17.17 3.28 -7.70
C LEU A 155 -15.87 3.93 -8.19
N THR A 156 -15.91 4.55 -9.36
CA THR A 156 -14.84 5.41 -9.86
C THR A 156 -14.82 6.76 -9.12
N PRO A 157 -13.72 7.53 -9.17
CA PRO A 157 -13.65 8.84 -8.51
C PRO A 157 -14.80 9.78 -8.90
N ARG A 158 -15.20 9.77 -10.19
CA ARG A 158 -16.32 10.57 -10.67
C ARG A 158 -17.67 10.06 -10.15
N GLU A 159 -17.83 8.75 -10.02
CA GLU A 159 -19.03 8.16 -9.43
C GLU A 159 -19.14 8.45 -7.93
N VAL A 160 -18.01 8.48 -7.20
CA VAL A 160 -17.96 8.88 -5.78
C VAL A 160 -18.38 10.34 -5.61
N GLU A 161 -17.89 11.24 -6.46
CA GLU A 161 -18.26 12.66 -6.44
C GLU A 161 -19.77 12.84 -6.67
N ILE A 162 -20.33 12.17 -7.68
CA ILE A 162 -21.77 12.22 -7.98
C ILE A 162 -22.59 11.60 -6.84
N ALA A 163 -22.18 10.44 -6.32
CA ALA A 163 -22.88 9.78 -5.22
C ALA A 163 -22.90 10.63 -3.94
N SER A 164 -21.78 11.28 -3.61
CA SER A 164 -21.65 12.18 -2.45
C SER A 164 -22.58 13.39 -2.56
N LEU A 165 -22.58 14.09 -3.70
CA LEU A 165 -23.49 15.21 -3.93
C LEU A 165 -24.95 14.73 -3.89
N ALA A 166 -25.20 13.52 -4.40
CA ALA A 166 -26.53 12.97 -4.43
C ALA A 166 -27.07 12.60 -3.04
N ALA A 167 -26.22 12.00 -2.22
CA ALA A 167 -26.48 11.66 -0.81
C ALA A 167 -26.66 12.92 0.05
N ALA A 168 -25.97 14.01 -0.27
CA ALA A 168 -26.17 15.33 0.34
C ALA A 168 -27.47 16.03 -0.10
N GLY A 169 -28.29 15.39 -0.94
CA GLY A 169 -29.61 15.88 -1.33
C GLY A 169 -29.66 16.82 -2.54
N LEU A 170 -28.54 17.06 -3.23
CA LEU A 170 -28.51 18.01 -4.36
C LEU A 170 -29.23 17.46 -5.60
N PRO A 171 -30.28 18.09 -6.14
CA PRO A 171 -30.99 17.56 -7.30
C PRO A 171 -30.09 17.43 -8.54
N ASP A 172 -30.40 16.49 -9.43
CA ASP A 172 -29.53 16.13 -10.57
C ASP A 172 -29.20 17.31 -11.48
N ARG A 173 -30.11 18.29 -11.61
CA ARG A 173 -29.87 19.55 -12.34
C ARG A 173 -28.78 20.42 -11.71
N MET A 174 -28.69 20.44 -10.37
CA MET A 174 -27.64 21.16 -9.67
C MET A 174 -26.32 20.41 -9.75
N ILE A 175 -26.36 19.07 -9.65
CA ILE A 175 -25.17 18.24 -9.85
C ILE A 175 -24.64 18.42 -11.28
N SER A 176 -25.51 18.39 -12.28
CA SER A 176 -25.14 18.52 -13.68
C SER A 176 -24.51 19.88 -13.98
N ALA A 177 -25.09 20.96 -13.44
CA ALA A 177 -24.54 22.31 -13.55
C ALA A 177 -23.16 22.42 -12.86
N ARG A 178 -23.04 21.88 -11.64
CA ARG A 178 -21.78 21.91 -10.87
C ARG A 178 -20.66 21.12 -11.55
N LEU A 179 -21.01 20.04 -12.23
CA LEU A 179 -20.08 19.10 -12.82
C LEU A 179 -19.84 19.33 -14.32
N GLY A 180 -20.52 20.30 -14.94
CA GLY A 180 -20.37 20.65 -16.35
C GLY A 180 -20.87 19.57 -17.32
N VAL A 181 -21.90 18.81 -16.94
CA VAL A 181 -22.43 17.70 -17.75
C VAL A 181 -23.94 17.80 -17.92
N SER A 182 -24.53 16.98 -18.79
CA SER A 182 -25.99 16.93 -18.96
C SER A 182 -26.67 16.21 -17.79
N VAL A 183 -27.94 16.53 -17.53
CA VAL A 183 -28.76 15.81 -16.53
C VAL A 183 -28.84 14.31 -16.87
N ARG A 184 -29.00 13.98 -18.15
CA ARG A 184 -29.01 12.59 -18.65
C ARG A 184 -27.70 11.84 -18.33
N THR A 185 -26.57 12.54 -18.33
CA THR A 185 -25.28 12.00 -17.92
C THR A 185 -25.30 11.67 -16.43
N ILE A 186 -25.83 12.55 -15.58
CA ILE A 186 -25.99 12.29 -14.14
C ILE A 186 -26.90 11.09 -13.88
N GLU A 187 -28.07 11.02 -14.52
CA GLU A 187 -29.00 9.87 -14.41
C GLU A 187 -28.31 8.54 -14.79
N SER A 188 -27.53 8.57 -15.87
CA SER A 188 -26.76 7.41 -16.33
C SER A 188 -25.69 6.99 -15.31
N HIS A 189 -25.00 7.95 -14.69
CA HIS A 189 -24.05 7.67 -13.61
C HIS A 189 -24.74 7.11 -12.38
N LEU A 190 -25.85 7.71 -11.94
CA LEU A 190 -26.62 7.25 -10.77
C LEU A 190 -27.14 5.83 -10.96
N THR A 191 -27.61 5.48 -12.17
CA THR A 191 -28.03 4.09 -12.49
C THR A 191 -26.88 3.09 -12.29
N ARG A 192 -25.66 3.45 -12.71
CA ARG A 192 -24.48 2.59 -12.51
C ARG A 192 -24.07 2.53 -11.05
N ILE A 193 -24.10 3.67 -10.34
CA ILE A 193 -23.81 3.78 -8.91
C ILE A 193 -24.76 2.88 -8.11
N TYR A 194 -26.07 2.93 -8.39
CA TYR A 194 -27.06 2.10 -7.73
C TYR A 194 -26.79 0.61 -7.90
N ARG A 195 -26.51 0.18 -9.14
CA ARG A 195 -26.14 -1.21 -9.41
C ARG A 195 -24.87 -1.63 -8.67
N LYS A 196 -23.85 -0.77 -8.66
CA LYS A 196 -22.57 -1.03 -8.00
C LYS A 196 -22.68 -1.10 -6.47
N LEU A 197 -23.54 -0.26 -5.88
CA LEU A 197 -23.78 -0.22 -4.43
C LEU A 197 -24.88 -1.18 -3.97
N GLY A 198 -25.56 -1.87 -4.90
CA GLY A 198 -26.67 -2.77 -4.57
C GLY A 198 -27.89 -2.05 -3.98
N VAL A 199 -28.09 -0.77 -4.31
CA VAL A 199 -29.21 0.05 -3.83
C VAL A 199 -30.22 0.30 -4.92
N HIS A 200 -31.47 0.59 -4.53
CA HIS A 200 -32.56 0.80 -5.49
C HIS A 200 -33.03 2.24 -5.55
N SER A 201 -32.62 3.08 -4.60
CA SER A 201 -33.04 4.46 -4.55
C SER A 201 -31.98 5.41 -4.03
N ARG A 202 -32.14 6.68 -4.39
CA ARG A 202 -31.31 7.78 -3.91
C ARG A 202 -31.27 7.89 -2.38
N LYS A 203 -32.38 7.54 -1.71
CA LYS A 203 -32.51 7.61 -0.25
C LYS A 203 -31.64 6.57 0.47
N GLU A 204 -31.23 5.53 -0.25
CA GLU A 204 -30.31 4.50 0.26
C GLU A 204 -28.84 4.88 0.07
N LEU A 205 -28.53 5.94 -0.68
CA LEU A 205 -27.14 6.39 -0.90
C LEU A 205 -26.43 6.79 0.40
N PRO A 206 -27.00 7.62 1.31
CA PRO A 206 -26.31 7.99 2.53
C PRO A 206 -25.86 6.77 3.36
N PRO A 207 -26.74 5.81 3.74
CA PRO A 207 -26.30 4.65 4.50
C PRO A 207 -25.39 3.71 3.70
N ALA A 208 -25.48 3.65 2.37
CA ALA A 208 -24.61 2.82 1.54
C ALA A 208 -23.17 3.38 1.44
N LEU A 209 -23.02 4.70 1.33
CA LEU A 209 -21.71 5.36 1.28
C LEU A 209 -20.95 5.29 2.61
N HIS A 210 -21.66 5.13 3.74
CA HIS A 210 -21.03 4.92 5.05
C HIS A 210 -20.54 3.47 5.29
N ARG A 211 -20.86 2.52 4.39
CA ARG A 211 -20.48 1.10 4.51
C ARG A 211 -19.31 0.68 3.61
N THR A 212 -18.92 1.53 2.66
CA THR A 212 -17.74 1.38 1.78
C THR A 212 -16.55 2.13 2.33
#